data_AF-A0A1L9VBK5-F1
#
_entry.id   AF-A0A1L9VBK5-F1
#
_cell.length_a   1.000
_cell.length_b   1.000
_cell.length_c   1.000
_cell.angle_alpha   90.00
_cell.angle_beta   90.00
_cell.angle_gamma   90.00
#
_symmetry.space_group_name_H-M   'P 1'
#
loop_
_entity.id
_entity.type
_entity.pdbx_description
1 polymer ?
#
loop_
_entity_poly.entity_id
_entity_poly.type
_entity_poly.pdbx_seq_one_letter_code
_entity_poly.pdbx_strand_id
1 'polypeptide(L)' 'MPEEEEEEEENYESLPQISITDALESLYKLRLFEEQQVDGNKALIQQLLFHERTLLRKKVSRQQQSDIRDFFCN' A
#
# COMPACT_ATOMS: atom_id res chain seq x y z
N MET A 1 -20.17 29.12 -30.34
CA MET A 1 -18.91 28.37 -30.25
C MET A 1 -18.78 27.93 -28.81
N PRO A 2 -18.78 26.63 -28.49
CA PRO A 2 -18.27 26.21 -27.20
C PRO A 2 -16.75 26.13 -27.30
N GLU A 3 -16.09 26.78 -26.36
CA GLU A 3 -14.64 26.73 -26.15
C GLU A 3 -14.32 25.35 -25.57
N GLU A 4 -13.44 24.60 -26.23
CA GLU A 4 -12.94 23.31 -25.74
C GLU A 4 -11.99 23.62 -24.58
N GLU A 5 -12.43 23.30 -23.36
CA GLU A 5 -11.57 23.32 -22.17
C GLU A 5 -10.50 22.25 -22.37
N GLU A 6 -9.27 22.68 -22.66
CA GLU A 6 -8.08 21.83 -22.69
C GLU A 6 -7.94 21.17 -21.31
N GLU A 7 -8.28 19.89 -21.21
CA GLU A 7 -8.02 19.07 -20.03
C GLU A 7 -6.49 19.03 -19.82
N GLU A 8 -6.01 19.83 -18.88
CA GLU A 8 -4.62 19.78 -18.42
C GLU A 8 -4.35 18.36 -17.88
N GLU A 9 -3.72 17.50 -18.70
CA GLU A 9 -3.18 16.22 -18.26
C GLU A 9 -2.12 16.50 -17.18
N GLU A 10 -2.54 16.48 -15.92
CA GLU A 10 -1.63 16.46 -14.77
C GLU A 10 -0.70 15.25 -14.93
N ASN A 11 0.53 15.51 -15.36
CA ASN A 11 1.60 14.54 -15.49
C ASN A 11 2.06 14.10 -14.09
N TYR A 12 1.29 13.19 -13.48
CA TYR A 12 1.67 12.56 -12.22
C TYR A 12 2.90 11.67 -12.46
N GLU A 13 4.08 12.14 -12.05
CA GLU A 13 5.27 11.29 -11.98
C GLU A 13 4.92 10.03 -11.18
N SER A 14 4.98 8.87 -11.83
CA SER A 14 4.64 7.60 -11.21
C SER A 14 5.62 7.31 -10.08
N LEU A 15 5.10 7.22 -8.86
CA LEU A 15 5.89 6.86 -7.69
C LEU A 15 6.57 5.50 -7.91
N PRO A 16 7.80 5.31 -7.39
CA PRO A 16 8.50 4.04 -7.51
C PRO A 16 7.66 2.92 -6.87
N GLN A 17 7.45 1.83 -7.61
CA GLN A 17 6.76 0.66 -7.10
C GLN A 17 7.65 -0.05 -6.08
N ILE A 18 7.17 -0.16 -4.85
CA ILE A 18 7.82 -0.94 -3.79
C ILE A 18 7.16 -2.32 -3.64
N SER A 19 7.91 -3.29 -3.13
CA SER A 19 7.36 -4.62 -2.86
C SER A 19 6.38 -4.59 -1.68
N ILE A 20 5.49 -5.59 -1.59
CA ILE A 20 4.56 -5.71 -0.45
C ILE A 20 5.33 -5.87 0.87
N THR A 21 6.48 -6.54 0.83
CA THR A 21 7.36 -6.70 2.01
C THR A 21 7.96 -5.37 2.45
N ASP A 22 8.47 -4.56 1.53
CA ASP A 22 9.06 -3.24 1.86
C ASP A 22 7.98 -2.28 2.38
N ALA A 23 6.78 -2.34 1.80
CA ALA A 23 5.64 -1.56 2.26
C ALA A 23 5.22 -1.94 3.70
N LEU A 24 5.19 -3.24 4.01
CA LEU A 24 4.89 -3.72 5.37
C LEU A 24 5.96 -3.31 6.37
N GLU A 25 7.24 -3.41 6.01
CA GLU A 25 8.35 -2.97 6.87
C GLU A 25 8.27 -1.46 7.15
N SER A 26 7.97 -0.67 6.11
CA SER A 26 7.83 0.78 6.23
C SER A 26 6.66 1.18 7.14
N LEU A 27 5.50 0.53 6.99
CA LEU A 27 4.35 0.75 7.88
C LEU A 27 4.66 0.38 9.33
N TYR A 28 5.35 -0.74 9.54
CA TYR A 28 5.76 -1.16 10.88
C TYR A 28 6.67 -0.13 11.55
N LYS A 29 7.67 0.39 10.82
CA LYS A 29 8.57 1.45 11.31
C LYS A 29 7.80 2.73 11.67
N LEU A 30 6.89 3.16 10.81
CA LEU A 30 6.05 4.35 11.06
C LEU A 30 5.16 4.17 12.30
N ARG A 31 4.53 3.01 12.43
CA ARG A 31 3.67 2.73 13.59
C ARG A 31 4.48 2.72 14.88
N LEU A 32 5.63 2.03 14.88
CA LEU A 32 6.52 1.96 16.04
C LEU A 32 7.01 3.35 16.45
N PHE A 33 7.37 4.20 15.47
CA PHE A 33 7.75 5.58 15.72
C PHE A 33 6.63 6.36 16.41
N GLU A 34 5.40 6.22 15.94
CA GLU A 34 4.23 6.92 16.50
C GLU A 34 3.87 6.41 17.90
N GLU A 35 3.94 5.10 18.12
CA GLU A 35 3.70 4.45 19.42
C GLU A 35 4.69 4.89 20.51
N GLN A 36 5.90 5.30 20.12
CA GLN A 36 6.93 5.79 21.03
C GLN A 36 6.79 7.27 21.39
N GLN A 37 5.90 8.02 20.71
CA GLN A 37 5.69 9.44 21.01
C GLN A 37 4.87 9.61 22.30
N VAL A 38 5.25 10.60 23.12
CA VAL A 38 4.53 10.95 24.36
C VAL A 38 3.07 11.31 24.08
N ASP A 39 2.85 12.06 23.00
CA ASP A 39 1.51 12.48 22.52
C ASP A 39 1.17 11.83 21.17
N GLY A 40 1.44 10.52 21.04
CA GLY A 40 1.20 9.77 19.79
C GLY A 40 -0.25 9.83 19.29
N ASN A 41 -0.40 10.03 17.98
CA ASN A 41 -1.65 10.11 17.28
C ASN A 41 -2.30 8.72 17.13
N LYS A 42 -3.25 8.44 18.03
CA LYS A 42 -4.02 7.19 18.03
C LYS A 42 -4.78 6.94 16.72
N ALA A 43 -5.28 7.99 16.07
CA ALA A 43 -6.01 7.84 14.81
C ALA A 43 -5.06 7.38 13.68
N LEU A 44 -3.86 7.95 13.64
CA LEU A 44 -2.82 7.55 12.70
C LEU A 44 -2.42 6.08 12.92
N ILE A 45 -2.19 5.66 14.16
CA ILE A 45 -1.87 4.25 14.50
C ILE A 45 -2.96 3.29 13.98
N GLN A 46 -4.24 3.64 14.13
CA GLN A 46 -5.36 2.82 13.60
C GLN A 46 -5.36 2.75 12.07
N GLN A 47 -5.06 3.86 11.39
CA GLN A 47 -4.93 3.87 9.93
C GLN A 47 -3.77 3.00 9.46
N LEU A 48 -2.60 3.10 10.11
CA LEU A 48 -1.43 2.27 9.80
C LEU A 48 -1.74 0.78 9.97
N LEU A 49 -2.41 0.40 11.07
CA LEU A 49 -2.87 -0.98 11.32
C LEU A 49 -3.84 -1.49 10.24
N PHE A 50 -4.75 -0.63 9.77
CA PHE A 50 -5.66 -0.97 8.69
C PHE A 50 -4.91 -1.27 7.38
N HIS A 51 -3.92 -0.45 7.04
CA HIS A 51 -3.09 -0.67 5.84
C HIS A 51 -2.25 -1.93 5.94
N GLU A 52 -1.64 -2.21 7.11
CA GLU A 52 -0.90 -3.45 7.34
C GLU A 52 -1.78 -4.69 7.11
N ARG A 53 -2.98 -4.72 7.70
CA ARG A 53 -3.94 -5.83 7.50
C ARG A 53 -4.33 -6.02 6.04
N THR A 54 -4.50 -4.91 5.32
CA THR A 54 -4.84 -4.91 3.89
C THR A 54 -3.70 -5.50 3.05
N LEU A 55 -2.45 -5.09 3.32
CA LEU A 55 -1.27 -5.61 2.64
C LEU A 55 -1.01 -7.08 2.96
N LEU A 56 -1.24 -7.51 4.21
CA LEU A 56 -1.12 -8.92 4.61
C LEU A 56 -2.14 -9.80 3.86
N ARG A 57 -3.40 -9.36 3.73
CA ARG A 57 -4.38 -10.07 2.89
C ARG A 57 -3.90 -10.16 1.44
N LYS A 58 -3.42 -9.07 0.86
CA LYS A 58 -2.89 -9.06 -0.51
C LYS A 58 -1.71 -10.02 -0.68
N LYS A 59 -0.81 -10.10 0.30
CA LYS A 59 0.33 -11.02 0.28
C LYS A 59 -0.14 -12.48 0.24
N VAL A 60 -1.08 -12.85 1.11
CA VAL A 60 -1.64 -14.22 1.15
C VAL A 60 -2.36 -14.56 -0.14
N SER A 61 -3.22 -13.65 -0.66
CA SER A 61 -3.92 -13.88 -1.92
C SER A 61 -2.99 -14.06 -3.10
N ARG A 62 -1.89 -13.28 -3.18
CA ARG A 62 -0.87 -13.45 -4.23
C ARG A 62 -0.14 -14.78 -4.11
N GLN A 63 0.17 -15.21 -2.90
CA GLN A 63 0.81 -16.50 -2.66
C GLN A 63 -0.09 -17.66 -3.09
N GLN A 64 -1.38 -17.61 -2.75
CA GLN A 64 -2.38 -18.59 -3.22
C GLN A 64 -2.52 -18.59 -4.75
N GLN A 65 -2.52 -17.42 -5.39
CA GLN A 65 -2.56 -17.32 -6.85
C GLN A 65 -1.33 -17.93 -7.52
N SER A 66 -0.14 -17.80 -6.91
CA SER A 66 1.08 -18.44 -7.41
C SER A 66 0.94 -19.96 -7.35
N ASP A 67 0.52 -20.51 -6.20
CA ASP A 67 0.34 -21.94 -5.98
C ASP A 67 -0.61 -22.59 -7.00
N ILE A 68 -1.74 -21.93 -7.31
CA ILE A 68 -2.68 -22.39 -8.35
C ILE A 68 -2.03 -22.40 -9.74
N ARG A 69 -1.25 -21.36 -10.09
CA ARG A 69 -0.58 -21.32 -11.40
C ARG A 69 0.46 -22.42 -11.52
N ASP A 70 1.20 -22.69 -10.44
CA ASP A 70 2.20 -23.75 -10.39
C ASP A 70 1.57 -25.14 -10.54
N PHE A 71 0.33 -25.34 -10.04
CA PHE A 71 -0.43 -26.58 -10.24
C PHE A 71 -0.77 -26.88 -11.71
N PHE A 72 -1.12 -25.87 -12.51
CA PHE A 72 -1.46 -26.06 -13.93
C PHE A 72 -0.26 -26.12 -14.89
N CYS A 73 0.96 -25.88 -14.39
CA CYS A 73 2.19 -25.94 -15.17
C CYS A 73 2.95 -27.27 -15.05
N ASN A 74 2.42 -28.26 -14.30
CA ASN A 74 2.84 -29.66 -14.29
C ASN A 74 1.87 -30.54 -15.09
#